data_AF-A0A0F9EGV7-F1
#
_entry.id   AF-A0A0F9EGV7-F1
#
_cell.length_a   1.000
_cell.length_b   1.000
_cell.length_c   1.000
_cell.angle_alpha   90.00
_cell.angle_beta   90.00
_cell.angle_gamma   90.00
#
_symmetry.space_group_name_H-M   'P 1'
#
loop_
_entity.id
_entity.type
_entity.pdbx_description
1 polymer ?
#
loop_
_entity_poly.entity_id
_entity_poly.type
_entity_poly.pdbx_seq_one_letter_code
_entity_poly.pdbx_strand_id
1 'polypeptide(L)'
;MSDFKWIQVDFQQFINQFGKDLIIENAPVILYSKKDKEHEAYNSLIAFFLITGGLFIFIALTYFLSSVFFNLIIFTFIMIIGTIADTLLLINVIKSNVYIKLLECWVEIHRSVAQSDFEYYCFTYYPIFTGKCHPNEAKNVIFKLYLEQVIKSKIDITQIEVYFKINQLDHSITEKIGFFFQYTEGKQFQDENINHATWKFFPYKKSNNENFIAIGNWDHQFEWRDDLELDFDKLHEYAPWVIKRWNDTNLKPLTHEYKEKINWNLWYIESRPKLKPWEGNLEDQAYENPMMFKDLEIVNEAIKKIIGKEQEVERIRDIKENLFMFKSYFRDLGS
;
A
#
# COMPACT_ATOMS: atom_id res chain seq x y z
N MET A 1 -1.49 -1.49 41.33
CA MET A 1 -2.21 -1.75 40.06
C MET A 1 -1.15 -1.91 39.00
N SER A 2 -0.90 -3.13 38.52
CA SER A 2 0.06 -3.38 37.45
C SER A 2 -0.53 -2.91 36.14
N ASP A 3 0.20 -2.08 35.39
CA ASP A 3 -0.17 -1.71 34.02
C ASP A 3 -0.35 -2.99 33.19
N PHE A 4 -1.61 -3.36 32.93
CA PHE A 4 -1.97 -4.49 32.08
C PHE A 4 -1.44 -4.20 30.68
N LYS A 5 -0.42 -4.97 30.26
CA LYS A 5 0.27 -4.79 28.99
C LYS A 5 -0.08 -5.92 28.04
N TRP A 6 -0.27 -5.58 26.77
CA TRP A 6 -0.34 -6.55 25.69
C TRP A 6 0.92 -7.40 25.62
N ILE A 7 0.76 -8.71 25.52
CA ILE A 7 1.84 -9.69 25.37
C ILE A 7 1.74 -10.26 23.96
N GLN A 8 2.81 -10.12 23.17
CA GLN A 8 2.89 -10.75 21.86
C GLN A 8 2.95 -12.28 22.02
N VAL A 9 2.15 -12.98 21.23
CA VAL A 9 2.07 -14.44 21.21
C VAL A 9 2.83 -14.96 19.99
N ASP A 10 3.59 -16.04 20.17
CA ASP A 10 4.20 -16.73 19.03
C ASP A 10 3.11 -17.31 18.12
N PHE A 11 3.26 -17.06 16.81
CA PHE A 11 2.22 -17.41 15.84
C PHE A 11 2.00 -18.93 15.74
N GLN A 12 3.07 -19.72 15.80
CA GLN A 12 2.97 -21.17 15.71
C GLN A 12 2.33 -21.75 16.98
N GLN A 13 2.69 -21.22 18.16
CA GLN A 13 2.04 -21.57 19.42
C GLN A 13 0.54 -21.28 19.37
N PHE A 14 0.14 -20.12 18.83
CA PHE A 14 -1.26 -19.78 18.68
C PHE A 14 -2.00 -20.75 17.74
N ILE A 15 -1.45 -21.05 16.56
CA ILE A 15 -2.04 -22.00 15.61
C ILE A 15 -2.22 -23.37 16.24
N ASN A 16 -1.22 -23.85 17.00
CA ASN A 16 -1.30 -25.15 17.65
C ASN A 16 -2.44 -25.21 18.70
N GLN A 17 -2.80 -24.06 19.29
CA GLN A 17 -3.82 -23.98 20.33
C GLN A 17 -5.23 -23.73 19.76
N PHE A 18 -5.38 -22.82 18.80
CA PHE A 18 -6.67 -22.33 18.33
C PHE A 18 -7.00 -22.74 16.88
N GLY A 19 -6.04 -23.29 16.15
CA GLY A 19 -6.14 -23.49 14.72
C GLY A 19 -5.91 -22.21 13.92
N LYS A 20 -5.56 -22.38 12.64
CA LYS A 20 -5.32 -21.25 11.72
C LYS A 20 -6.61 -20.61 11.23
N ASP A 21 -7.69 -21.38 11.14
CA ASP A 21 -8.99 -20.92 10.64
C ASP A 21 -9.51 -19.72 11.43
N LEU A 22 -9.25 -19.68 12.74
CA LEU A 22 -9.63 -18.57 13.60
C LEU A 22 -9.06 -17.23 13.12
N ILE A 23 -7.86 -17.23 12.56
CA ILE A 23 -7.19 -16.02 12.06
C ILE A 23 -7.75 -15.62 10.70
N ILE A 24 -8.04 -16.60 9.84
CA ILE A 24 -8.52 -16.38 8.47
C ILE A 24 -9.98 -15.92 8.46
N GLU A 25 -10.85 -16.59 9.21
CA GLU A 25 -12.29 -16.28 9.29
C GLU A 25 -12.57 -14.92 9.92
N ASN A 26 -11.65 -14.42 10.73
CA ASN A 26 -11.77 -13.12 11.40
C ASN A 26 -10.89 -12.03 10.78
N ALA A 27 -10.21 -12.32 9.67
CA ALA A 27 -9.44 -11.32 8.96
C ALA A 27 -10.37 -10.29 8.29
N PRO A 28 -10.04 -8.99 8.33
CA PRO A 28 -10.86 -7.95 7.75
C PRO A 28 -10.98 -8.13 6.23
N VAL A 29 -12.21 -8.14 5.72
CA VAL A 29 -12.45 -8.15 4.27
C VAL A 29 -12.29 -6.74 3.75
N ILE A 30 -11.38 -6.58 2.79
CA ILE A 30 -10.97 -5.27 2.29
C ILE A 30 -11.55 -5.02 0.89
N LEU A 31 -12.11 -3.83 0.70
CA LEU A 31 -12.60 -3.30 -0.56
C LEU A 31 -11.61 -2.26 -1.09
N TYR A 32 -10.99 -2.49 -2.25
CA TYR A 32 -10.02 -1.55 -2.83
C TYR A 32 -10.32 -1.20 -4.30
N SER A 33 -9.88 -0.01 -4.71
CA SER A 33 -10.22 0.61 -5.99
C SER A 33 -9.33 0.10 -7.14
N LYS A 34 -9.93 -0.17 -8.31
CA LYS A 34 -9.22 -0.38 -9.60
C LYS A 34 -8.92 0.94 -10.34
N LYS A 35 -9.20 2.12 -9.79
CA LYS A 35 -8.83 3.36 -10.49
C LYS A 35 -7.35 3.70 -10.30
N ASP A 36 -6.81 3.35 -9.14
CA ASP A 36 -5.45 3.71 -8.78
C ASP A 36 -4.48 2.72 -9.41
N LYS A 37 -3.57 3.26 -10.23
CA LYS A 37 -2.68 2.48 -11.07
C LYS A 37 -1.25 2.95 -10.90
N GLU A 38 -0.33 1.99 -10.99
CA GLU A 38 1.09 2.23 -11.12
C GLU A 38 1.59 1.74 -12.46
N HIS A 39 2.59 2.45 -12.98
CA HIS A 39 3.20 2.11 -14.25
C HIS A 39 4.32 1.07 -14.04
N GLU A 40 4.10 -0.17 -14.48
CA GLU A 40 5.03 -1.29 -14.27
C GLU A 40 5.83 -1.73 -15.52
N ALA A 41 6.02 -0.87 -16.54
CA ALA A 41 6.72 -1.25 -17.78
C ALA A 41 8.06 -0.56 -18.06
N TYR A 42 8.81 -0.16 -17.03
CA TYR A 42 10.12 0.47 -17.20
C TYR A 42 11.07 -0.35 -18.11
N ASN A 43 11.13 -1.67 -17.91
CA ASN A 43 11.99 -2.54 -18.73
C ASN A 43 11.48 -2.70 -20.17
N SER A 44 10.15 -2.70 -20.38
CA SER A 44 9.59 -2.78 -21.74
C SER A 44 9.81 -1.48 -22.50
N LEU A 45 9.75 -0.34 -21.82
CA LEU A 45 10.05 0.97 -22.40
C LEU A 45 11.53 1.11 -22.79
N ILE A 46 12.44 0.67 -21.91
CA ILE A 46 13.88 0.64 -22.22
C ILE A 46 14.16 -0.28 -23.42
N ALA A 47 13.58 -1.49 -23.44
CA ALA A 47 13.74 -2.43 -24.55
C ALA A 47 13.18 -1.87 -25.86
N PHE A 48 12.04 -1.18 -25.82
CA PHE A 48 11.46 -0.49 -26.98
C PHE A 48 12.44 0.54 -27.56
N PHE A 49 13.00 1.43 -26.74
CA PHE A 49 13.98 2.41 -27.23
C PHE A 49 15.25 1.78 -27.81
N LEU A 50 15.71 0.65 -27.23
CA LEU A 50 16.87 -0.08 -27.76
C LEU A 50 16.58 -0.71 -29.12
N ILE A 51 15.42 -1.34 -29.29
CA ILE A 51 15.04 -1.98 -30.57
C ILE A 51 14.77 -0.92 -31.62
N THR A 52 13.96 0.12 -31.32
CA THR A 52 13.71 1.23 -32.23
C THR A 52 15.01 1.94 -32.63
N GLY A 53 15.88 2.25 -31.67
CA GLY A 53 17.18 2.85 -31.93
C GLY A 53 18.08 1.95 -32.78
N GLY A 54 18.12 0.65 -32.47
CA GLY A 54 18.84 -0.36 -33.25
C GLY A 54 18.32 -0.48 -34.68
N LEU A 55 17.00 -0.42 -34.90
CA LEU A 55 16.38 -0.41 -36.22
C LEU A 55 16.79 0.82 -37.02
N PHE A 56 16.80 2.01 -36.41
CA PHE A 56 17.25 3.22 -37.11
C PHE A 56 18.72 3.15 -37.51
N ILE A 57 19.60 2.64 -36.62
CA ILE A 57 21.01 2.42 -36.95
C ILE A 57 21.13 1.40 -38.09
N PHE A 58 20.39 0.30 -38.04
CA PHE A 58 20.37 -0.72 -39.08
C PHE A 58 19.92 -0.16 -40.43
N ILE A 59 18.86 0.66 -40.47
CA ILE A 59 18.39 1.34 -41.68
C ILE A 59 19.49 2.26 -42.24
N ALA A 60 20.10 3.08 -41.37
CA ALA A 60 21.15 4.02 -41.78
C ALA A 60 22.37 3.30 -42.37
N LEU A 61 22.86 2.24 -41.70
CA LEU A 61 23.98 1.44 -42.19
C LEU A 61 23.64 0.71 -43.49
N THR A 62 22.42 0.18 -43.60
CA THR A 62 21.97 -0.52 -44.81
C THR A 62 21.88 0.44 -46.00
N TYR A 63 21.40 1.66 -45.79
CA TYR A 63 21.36 2.68 -46.84
C TYR A 63 22.77 3.12 -47.26
N PHE A 64 23.67 3.33 -46.29
CA PHE A 64 25.06 3.71 -46.55
C PHE A 64 25.85 2.63 -47.30
N LEU A 65 25.63 1.36 -46.97
CA LEU A 65 26.31 0.21 -47.58
C LEU A 65 25.52 -0.41 -48.75
N SER A 66 24.47 0.28 -49.21
CA SER A 66 23.50 -0.27 -50.16
C SER A 66 24.13 -0.67 -51.50
N SER A 67 25.21 0.01 -51.90
CA SER A 67 25.96 -0.26 -53.12
C SER A 67 26.81 -1.54 -53.07
N VAL A 68 27.05 -2.12 -51.89
CA VAL A 68 27.99 -3.24 -51.72
C VAL A 68 27.30 -4.53 -51.28
N PHE A 69 26.35 -4.47 -50.35
CA PHE A 69 25.81 -5.67 -49.69
C PHE A 69 24.28 -5.66 -49.46
N PHE A 70 23.51 -4.90 -50.25
CA PHE A 70 22.06 -4.83 -50.03
C PHE A 70 21.32 -6.11 -50.43
N ASN A 71 20.64 -6.73 -49.46
CA ASN A 71 19.69 -7.80 -49.70
C ASN A 71 18.30 -7.38 -49.22
N LEU A 72 17.39 -7.15 -50.18
CA LEU A 72 16.04 -6.68 -49.91
C LEU A 72 15.22 -7.63 -49.03
N ILE A 73 15.38 -8.95 -49.20
CA ILE A 73 14.62 -9.96 -48.46
C ILE A 73 15.02 -9.91 -46.98
N ILE A 74 16.33 -9.93 -46.70
CA ILE A 74 16.86 -9.89 -45.33
C ILE A 74 16.49 -8.58 -44.64
N PHE A 75 16.65 -7.45 -45.35
CA PHE A 75 16.27 -6.13 -44.84
C PHE A 75 14.79 -6.09 -44.45
N THR A 76 13.90 -6.54 -45.34
CA THR A 76 12.45 -6.54 -45.10
C THR A 76 12.09 -7.44 -43.91
N PHE A 77 12.73 -8.61 -43.79
CA PHE A 77 12.48 -9.53 -42.69
C PHE A 77 12.86 -8.95 -41.32
N ILE A 78 14.04 -8.33 -41.22
CA ILE A 78 14.51 -7.67 -39.98
C ILE A 78 13.58 -6.51 -39.60
N MET A 79 13.16 -5.71 -40.59
CA MET A 79 12.23 -4.60 -40.36
C MET A 79 10.87 -5.09 -39.82
N ILE A 80 10.31 -6.15 -40.40
CA ILE A 80 9.03 -6.71 -39.97
C ILE A 80 9.13 -7.23 -38.53
N ILE A 81 10.13 -8.05 -38.22
CA ILE A 81 10.30 -8.62 -36.87
C ILE A 81 10.51 -7.52 -35.83
N GLY A 82 11.41 -6.58 -36.10
CA GLY A 82 11.70 -5.48 -35.18
C GLY A 82 10.46 -4.62 -34.91
N THR A 83 9.69 -4.29 -35.95
CA THR A 83 8.46 -3.51 -35.82
C THR A 83 7.39 -4.27 -35.01
N ILE A 84 7.25 -5.58 -35.22
CA ILE A 84 6.32 -6.42 -34.43
C ILE A 84 6.74 -6.43 -32.96
N ALA A 85 8.03 -6.63 -32.67
CA ALA A 85 8.56 -6.63 -31.30
C ALA A 85 8.32 -5.27 -30.61
N ASP A 86 8.62 -4.16 -31.29
CA ASP A 86 8.37 -2.81 -30.79
C ASP A 86 6.89 -2.55 -30.53
N THR A 87 6.02 -2.99 -31.43
CA THR A 87 4.57 -2.85 -31.27
C THR A 87 4.08 -3.61 -30.04
N LEU A 88 4.57 -4.84 -29.80
CA LEU A 88 4.22 -5.61 -28.60
C LEU A 88 4.73 -4.96 -27.32
N LEU A 89 5.96 -4.43 -27.32
CA LEU A 89 6.53 -3.69 -26.20
C LEU A 89 5.75 -2.41 -25.92
N LEU A 90 5.36 -1.67 -26.95
CA LEU A 90 4.54 -0.47 -26.83
C LEU A 90 3.14 -0.79 -26.28
N ILE A 91 2.50 -1.87 -26.76
CA ILE A 91 1.22 -2.35 -26.21
C ILE A 91 1.38 -2.70 -24.72
N ASN A 92 2.48 -3.37 -24.34
CA ASN A 92 2.76 -3.68 -22.94
C ASN A 92 2.92 -2.41 -22.11
N VAL A 93 3.66 -1.39 -22.60
CA VAL A 93 3.80 -0.08 -21.94
C VAL A 93 2.45 0.64 -21.80
N ILE A 94 1.60 0.60 -22.83
CA ILE A 94 0.27 1.22 -22.76
C ILE A 94 -0.62 0.49 -21.75
N LYS A 95 -0.50 -0.85 -21.66
CA LYS A 95 -1.30 -1.68 -20.75
C LYS A 95 -0.69 -1.87 -19.35
N SER A 96 0.51 -1.37 -19.09
CA SER A 96 1.23 -1.60 -17.83
C SER A 96 0.84 -0.68 -16.70
N ASN A 97 -0.20 0.13 -16.86
CA ASN A 97 -0.84 0.75 -15.71
C ASN A 97 -1.60 -0.35 -14.96
N VAL A 98 -0.91 -0.98 -14.01
CA VAL A 98 -1.42 -2.06 -13.17
C VAL A 98 -2.06 -1.44 -11.94
N TYR A 99 -3.21 -1.97 -11.54
CA TYR A 99 -3.91 -1.51 -10.35
C TYR A 99 -3.05 -1.68 -9.10
N ILE A 100 -3.05 -0.69 -8.22
CA ILE A 100 -2.57 -0.86 -6.85
C ILE A 100 -3.44 -1.94 -6.20
N LYS A 101 -2.83 -3.05 -5.79
CA LYS A 101 -3.56 -4.23 -5.29
C LYS A 101 -2.97 -4.74 -3.99
N LEU A 102 -3.83 -5.37 -3.20
CA LEU A 102 -3.41 -6.14 -2.03
C LEU A 102 -2.72 -7.45 -2.44
N LEU A 103 -1.44 -7.53 -2.15
CA LEU A 103 -0.61 -8.72 -2.38
C LEU A 103 -0.95 -9.79 -1.34
N GLU A 104 -0.63 -9.46 -0.09
CA GLU A 104 -0.73 -10.34 1.07
C GLU A 104 -1.04 -9.50 2.32
N CYS A 105 -1.36 -10.18 3.40
CA CYS A 105 -1.55 -9.59 4.71
C CYS A 105 -0.63 -10.31 5.69
N TRP A 106 0.15 -9.53 6.43
CA TRP A 106 0.88 -10.08 7.56
C TRP A 106 0.07 -9.95 8.84
N VAL A 107 0.32 -10.81 9.82
CA VAL A 107 -0.41 -10.78 11.08
C VAL A 107 0.52 -10.96 12.28
N GLU A 108 0.23 -10.20 13.33
CA GLU A 108 0.76 -10.40 14.68
C GLU A 108 -0.39 -10.62 15.65
N ILE A 109 -0.14 -11.44 16.67
CA ILE A 109 -1.14 -11.81 17.66
C ILE A 109 -0.67 -11.33 19.02
N HIS A 110 -1.57 -10.67 19.72
CA HIS A 110 -1.35 -10.17 21.06
C HIS A 110 -2.46 -10.67 21.97
N ARG A 111 -2.12 -10.96 23.22
CA ARG A 111 -3.07 -11.31 24.27
C ARG A 111 -2.93 -10.39 25.48
N SER A 112 -4.02 -10.16 26.19
CA SER A 112 -3.98 -9.55 27.51
C SER A 112 -3.47 -10.55 28.54
N VAL A 113 -3.15 -10.06 29.73
CA VAL A 113 -3.04 -10.93 30.90
C VAL A 113 -4.43 -11.53 31.19
N ALA A 114 -4.45 -12.81 31.55
CA ALA A 114 -5.66 -13.56 31.93
C ALA A 114 -6.56 -12.79 32.92
N GLN A 115 -7.86 -12.70 32.62
CA GLN A 115 -8.87 -12.22 33.55
C GLN A 115 -9.93 -13.32 33.77
N SER A 116 -9.93 -13.93 34.95
CA SER A 116 -10.92 -14.97 35.31
C SER A 116 -10.99 -16.09 34.26
N ASP A 117 -12.14 -16.24 33.58
CA ASP A 117 -12.42 -17.31 32.61
C ASP A 117 -12.11 -16.91 31.14
N PHE A 118 -11.64 -15.69 30.89
CA PHE A 118 -11.41 -15.18 29.53
C PHE A 118 -10.11 -14.38 29.36
N GLU A 119 -9.65 -14.33 28.12
CA GLU A 119 -8.54 -13.51 27.67
C GLU A 119 -8.97 -12.61 26.51
N TYR A 120 -8.48 -11.37 26.52
CA TYR A 120 -8.62 -10.51 25.35
C TYR A 120 -7.49 -10.81 24.38
N TYR A 121 -7.85 -10.91 23.10
CA TYR A 121 -6.89 -11.06 22.00
C TYR A 121 -7.03 -9.89 21.04
N CYS A 122 -5.90 -9.49 20.46
CA CYS A 122 -5.84 -8.57 19.34
C CYS A 122 -5.05 -9.23 18.20
N PHE A 123 -5.69 -9.35 17.04
CA PHE A 123 -5.01 -9.67 15.80
C PHE A 123 -4.71 -8.37 15.07
N THR A 124 -3.43 -8.09 14.90
CA THR A 124 -2.96 -6.93 14.16
C THR A 124 -2.63 -7.37 12.74
N TYR A 125 -3.46 -6.95 11.80
CA TYR A 125 -3.31 -7.23 10.38
C TYR A 125 -2.55 -6.09 9.71
N TYR A 126 -1.59 -6.44 8.87
CA TYR A 126 -0.81 -5.51 8.06
C TYR A 126 -1.04 -5.80 6.58
N PRO A 127 -2.08 -5.21 5.95
CA PRO A 127 -2.31 -5.36 4.52
C PRO A 127 -1.18 -4.69 3.73
N ILE A 128 -0.66 -5.40 2.71
CA ILE A 128 0.44 -4.94 1.87
C ILE A 128 -0.04 -4.66 0.46
N PHE A 129 0.24 -3.45 -0.01
CA PHE A 129 -0.12 -2.95 -1.32
C PHE A 129 1.09 -2.98 -2.24
N THR A 130 0.86 -3.12 -3.54
CA THR A 130 1.92 -3.00 -4.54
C THR A 130 2.57 -1.62 -4.56
N GLY A 131 1.86 -0.59 -4.10
CA GLY A 131 2.37 0.77 -3.91
C GLY A 131 1.28 1.74 -3.48
N LYS A 132 1.56 3.03 -3.62
CA LYS A 132 0.77 4.17 -3.10
C LYS A 132 0.68 5.28 -4.15
N CYS A 133 -0.43 6.01 -4.21
CA CYS A 133 -0.61 7.09 -5.19
C CYS A 133 -1.08 8.39 -4.56
N HIS A 134 -0.29 9.46 -4.70
CA HIS A 134 -0.69 10.81 -4.30
C HIS A 134 -1.71 11.41 -5.27
N PRO A 135 -2.77 12.08 -4.78
CA PRO A 135 -3.71 12.82 -5.62
C PRO A 135 -3.05 13.93 -6.46
N ASN A 136 -1.97 14.53 -5.97
CA ASN A 136 -1.18 15.51 -6.70
C ASN A 136 -0.09 14.82 -7.51
N GLU A 137 -0.12 15.02 -8.83
CA GLU A 137 0.74 14.32 -9.78
C GLU A 137 2.22 14.56 -9.51
N ALA A 138 2.60 15.82 -9.24
CA ALA A 138 3.99 16.19 -8.98
C ALA A 138 4.48 15.59 -7.66
N LYS A 139 3.70 15.75 -6.59
CA LYS A 139 4.04 15.16 -5.28
C LYS A 139 4.09 13.64 -5.34
N ASN A 140 3.24 12.99 -6.14
CA ASN A 140 3.28 11.54 -6.36
C ASN A 140 4.64 11.08 -6.91
N VAL A 141 5.18 11.79 -7.90
CA VAL A 141 6.49 11.48 -8.49
C VAL A 141 7.60 11.67 -7.46
N ILE A 142 7.57 12.76 -6.70
CA ILE A 142 8.57 13.05 -5.67
C ILE A 142 8.51 12.02 -4.54
N PHE A 143 7.30 11.67 -4.09
CA PHE A 143 7.07 10.63 -3.08
C PHE A 143 7.61 9.27 -3.53
N LYS A 144 7.41 8.90 -4.79
CA LYS A 144 7.98 7.67 -5.36
C LYS A 144 9.51 7.69 -5.41
N LEU A 145 10.12 8.84 -5.67
CA LEU A 145 11.58 8.99 -5.57
C LEU A 145 12.05 8.82 -4.12
N TYR A 146 11.31 9.38 -3.15
CA TYR A 146 11.59 9.17 -1.73
C TYR A 146 11.54 7.69 -1.35
N LEU A 147 10.47 6.98 -1.72
CA LEU A 147 10.33 5.54 -1.46
C LEU A 147 11.47 4.73 -2.10
N GLU A 148 11.87 5.04 -3.34
CA GLU A 148 12.96 4.35 -4.03
C GLU A 148 14.32 4.58 -3.35
N GLN A 149 14.63 5.82 -2.96
CA GLN A 149 15.96 6.17 -2.45
C GLN A 149 16.13 5.91 -0.95
N VAL A 150 15.09 6.15 -0.14
CA VAL A 150 15.16 6.09 1.33
C VAL A 150 14.63 4.75 1.85
N ILE A 151 13.39 4.41 1.51
CA ILE A 151 12.75 3.18 1.99
C ILE A 151 13.29 1.94 1.26
N LYS A 152 13.72 2.11 0.01
CA LYS A 152 14.18 1.06 -0.91
C LYS A 152 13.11 0.00 -1.18
N SER A 153 11.85 0.43 -1.17
CA SER A 153 10.70 -0.40 -1.48
C SER A 153 9.67 0.39 -2.27
N LYS A 154 8.84 -0.32 -3.04
CA LYS A 154 7.69 0.26 -3.74
C LYS A 154 6.37 -0.12 -3.10
N ILE A 155 6.36 -1.16 -2.27
CA ILE A 155 5.16 -1.61 -1.57
C ILE A 155 4.73 -0.55 -0.58
N ASP A 156 3.46 -0.54 -0.21
CA ASP A 156 2.97 0.22 0.93
C ASP A 156 2.30 -0.70 1.94
N ILE A 157 2.25 -0.28 3.20
CA ILE A 157 1.76 -1.09 4.32
C ILE A 157 0.90 -0.23 5.24
N THR A 158 -0.23 -0.78 5.63
CA THR A 158 -1.13 -0.18 6.61
C THR A 158 -1.41 -1.16 7.75
N GLN A 159 -2.25 -0.78 8.71
CA GLN A 159 -2.54 -1.58 9.90
C GLN A 159 -4.02 -1.53 10.26
N ILE A 160 -4.59 -2.70 10.56
CA ILE A 160 -5.94 -2.88 11.10
C ILE A 160 -5.84 -3.78 12.33
N GLU A 161 -6.42 -3.36 13.44
CA GLU A 161 -6.50 -4.17 14.65
C GLU A 161 -7.90 -4.76 14.80
N VAL A 162 -7.98 -6.04 15.15
CA VAL A 162 -9.25 -6.73 15.40
C VAL A 162 -9.21 -7.35 16.79
N TYR A 163 -10.22 -7.02 17.59
CA TYR A 163 -10.28 -7.36 19.01
C TYR A 163 -11.31 -8.45 19.31
N PHE A 164 -10.91 -9.40 20.15
CA PHE A 164 -11.71 -10.57 20.53
C PHE A 164 -11.66 -10.80 22.02
N LYS A 165 -12.70 -11.46 22.52
CA LYS A 165 -12.74 -12.10 23.84
C LYS A 165 -12.82 -13.61 23.63
N ILE A 166 -11.85 -14.33 24.17
CA ILE A 166 -11.73 -15.78 24.01
C ILE A 166 -11.82 -16.44 25.39
N ASN A 167 -12.61 -17.50 25.49
CA ASN A 167 -12.72 -18.30 26.70
C ASN A 167 -11.49 -19.20 26.86
N GLN A 168 -10.93 -19.22 28.07
CA GLN A 168 -9.72 -19.99 28.36
C GLN A 168 -9.93 -21.50 28.37
N LEU A 169 -11.14 -21.97 28.71
CA LEU A 169 -11.42 -23.40 28.90
C LEU A 169 -11.67 -24.15 27.59
N ASP A 170 -12.45 -23.56 26.69
CA ASP A 170 -12.88 -24.19 25.44
C ASP A 170 -12.28 -23.53 24.18
N HIS A 171 -11.48 -22.47 24.36
CA HIS A 171 -10.82 -21.73 23.29
C HIS A 171 -11.77 -21.15 22.25
N SER A 172 -13.06 -20.99 22.59
CA SER A 172 -14.06 -20.39 21.73
C SER A 172 -14.05 -18.86 21.83
N ILE A 173 -14.36 -18.19 20.71
CA ILE A 173 -14.61 -16.76 20.72
C ILE A 173 -15.95 -16.53 21.44
N THR A 174 -15.87 -15.94 22.62
CA THR A 174 -17.05 -15.52 23.38
C THR A 174 -17.65 -14.25 22.80
N GLU A 175 -16.80 -13.35 22.30
CA GLU A 175 -17.23 -12.08 21.72
C GLU A 175 -16.24 -11.56 20.67
N LYS A 176 -16.76 -11.13 19.52
CA LYS A 176 -16.03 -10.32 18.54
C LYS A 176 -16.30 -8.85 18.87
N ILE A 177 -15.29 -8.15 19.36
CA ILE A 177 -15.45 -6.81 19.93
C ILE A 177 -15.57 -5.79 18.80
N GLY A 178 -14.56 -5.72 17.94
CA GLY A 178 -14.57 -4.77 16.83
C GLY A 178 -13.21 -4.54 16.20
N PHE A 179 -13.18 -3.51 15.36
CA PHE A 179 -12.04 -3.09 14.56
C PHE A 179 -11.50 -1.77 15.08
N PHE A 180 -10.19 -1.57 15.01
CA PHE A 180 -9.55 -0.29 15.28
C PHE A 180 -8.55 -0.01 14.18
N PHE A 181 -8.71 1.12 13.51
CA PHE A 181 -7.90 1.51 12.37
C PHE A 181 -7.98 3.02 12.16
N GLN A 182 -7.07 3.54 11.34
CA GLN A 182 -7.06 4.94 10.94
C GLN A 182 -8.29 5.25 10.06
N TYR A 183 -9.19 6.10 10.57
CA TYR A 183 -10.46 6.43 9.92
C TYR A 183 -10.53 7.92 9.60
N THR A 184 -11.04 8.23 8.41
CA THR A 184 -11.27 9.63 8.00
C THR A 184 -12.72 9.84 7.63
N GLU A 185 -13.41 10.56 8.50
CA GLU A 185 -14.82 10.93 8.33
C GLU A 185 -14.95 12.23 7.54
N GLY A 186 -15.87 12.28 6.57
CA GLY A 186 -16.34 13.53 5.96
C GLY A 186 -15.32 14.30 5.10
N LYS A 187 -14.18 13.71 4.76
CA LYS A 187 -13.21 14.27 3.79
C LYS A 187 -13.03 13.33 2.60
N GLN A 188 -12.89 13.91 1.40
CA GLN A 188 -12.65 13.14 0.19
C GLN A 188 -11.33 12.37 0.27
N PHE A 189 -11.30 11.12 -0.20
CA PHE A 189 -10.09 10.27 -0.18
C PHE A 189 -8.89 10.82 -0.96
N GLN A 190 -9.12 11.81 -1.83
CA GLN A 190 -8.10 12.46 -2.64
C GLN A 190 -7.73 13.86 -2.13
N ASP A 191 -8.24 14.27 -0.97
CA ASP A 191 -7.81 15.51 -0.34
C ASP A 191 -6.43 15.30 0.31
N GLU A 192 -5.51 16.24 0.07
CA GLU A 192 -4.20 16.23 0.73
C GLU A 192 -4.30 16.61 2.22
N ASN A 193 -5.42 17.22 2.62
CA ASN A 193 -5.65 17.73 3.97
C ASN A 193 -6.49 16.77 4.82
N ILE A 194 -6.52 15.47 4.52
CA ILE A 194 -7.16 14.46 5.37
C ILE A 194 -6.55 14.44 6.76
N ASN A 195 -7.28 13.94 7.77
CA ASN A 195 -6.68 13.75 9.09
C ASN A 195 -5.99 12.40 9.12
N HIS A 196 -4.66 12.41 9.20
CA HIS A 196 -3.88 11.17 9.17
C HIS A 196 -3.60 10.63 10.57
N ALA A 197 -3.85 11.35 11.66
CA ALA A 197 -3.46 10.86 12.98
C ALA A 197 -4.49 9.94 13.64
N THR A 198 -5.77 10.10 13.30
CA THR A 198 -6.86 9.58 14.14
C THR A 198 -7.21 8.13 13.85
N TRP A 199 -7.08 7.31 14.88
CA TRP A 199 -7.62 5.96 14.92
C TRP A 199 -8.97 5.94 15.62
N LYS A 200 -9.92 5.17 15.08
CA LYS A 200 -11.28 5.10 15.60
C LYS A 200 -11.73 3.65 15.76
N PHE A 201 -12.48 3.40 16.82
CA PHE A 201 -13.06 2.08 17.11
C PHE A 201 -14.38 1.92 16.38
N PHE A 202 -14.58 0.72 15.84
CA PHE A 202 -15.80 0.32 15.18
C PHE A 202 -16.27 -1.02 15.72
N PRO A 203 -17.51 -1.11 16.23
CA PRO A 203 -18.03 -2.35 16.77
C PRO A 203 -18.18 -3.40 15.65
N TYR A 204 -17.89 -4.67 15.96
CA TYR A 204 -17.93 -5.76 14.98
C TYR A 204 -19.28 -5.86 14.25
N LYS A 205 -20.38 -5.49 14.93
CA LYS A 205 -21.73 -5.47 14.34
C LYS A 205 -21.83 -4.67 13.03
N LYS A 206 -20.97 -3.66 12.82
CA LYS A 206 -20.93 -2.88 11.57
C LYS A 206 -20.48 -3.70 10.36
N SER A 207 -19.76 -4.81 10.55
CA SER A 207 -19.34 -5.72 9.47
C SER A 207 -20.42 -6.72 9.01
N ASN A 208 -21.59 -6.71 9.65
CA ASN A 208 -22.71 -7.55 9.23
C ASN A 208 -23.30 -7.02 7.90
N ASN A 209 -24.04 -7.87 7.18
CA ASN A 209 -24.75 -7.51 5.94
C ASN A 209 -23.85 -7.04 4.77
N GLU A 210 -22.69 -7.66 4.57
CA GLU A 210 -21.76 -7.34 3.44
C GLU A 210 -21.19 -5.92 3.46
N ASN A 211 -21.13 -5.31 4.64
CA ASN A 211 -20.38 -4.09 4.85
C ASN A 211 -18.89 -4.43 5.05
N PHE A 212 -18.02 -3.80 4.26
CA PHE A 212 -16.59 -4.09 4.19
C PHE A 212 -15.77 -2.87 4.56
N ILE A 213 -14.51 -3.10 4.94
CA ILE A 213 -13.55 -2.02 5.14
C ILE A 213 -13.04 -1.58 3.77
N ALA A 214 -13.38 -0.37 3.35
CA ALA A 214 -12.96 0.24 2.10
C ALA A 214 -11.69 1.07 2.26
N ILE A 215 -10.90 1.18 1.20
CA ILE A 215 -9.60 1.89 1.20
C ILE A 215 -9.55 2.96 0.13
N GLY A 216 -9.20 4.19 0.54
CA GLY A 216 -8.72 5.25 -0.35
C GLY A 216 -7.22 5.13 -0.56
N ASN A 217 -6.78 4.89 -1.80
CA ASN A 217 -5.40 4.57 -2.16
C ASN A 217 -4.36 5.68 -1.89
N TRP A 218 -4.78 6.86 -1.42
CA TRP A 218 -3.82 7.87 -1.01
C TRP A 218 -3.08 7.44 0.24
N ASP A 219 -3.71 7.31 1.41
CA ASP A 219 -3.04 6.91 2.67
C ASP A 219 -3.48 5.56 3.22
N HIS A 220 -4.11 4.76 2.37
CA HIS A 220 -4.78 3.52 2.76
C HIS A 220 -5.71 3.70 3.97
N GLN A 221 -6.33 4.87 4.06
CA GLN A 221 -7.31 5.16 5.08
C GLN A 221 -8.56 4.33 4.86
N PHE A 222 -9.14 3.94 5.98
CA PHE A 222 -10.22 2.99 5.99
C PHE A 222 -11.54 3.67 6.30
N GLU A 223 -12.60 3.21 5.64
CA GLU A 223 -13.97 3.53 6.01
C GLU A 223 -14.89 2.35 5.77
N TRP A 224 -16.11 2.39 6.31
CA TRP A 224 -17.09 1.36 5.98
C TRP A 224 -17.65 1.60 4.58
N ARG A 225 -17.97 0.53 3.86
CA ARG A 225 -18.57 0.61 2.53
C ARG A 225 -19.84 1.46 2.53
N ASP A 226 -20.68 1.35 3.55
CA ASP A 226 -21.93 2.13 3.61
C ASP A 226 -21.66 3.63 3.82
N ASP A 227 -20.53 3.98 4.46
CA ASP A 227 -20.13 5.38 4.64
C ASP A 227 -19.70 6.01 3.30
N LEU A 228 -19.14 5.23 2.35
CA LEU A 228 -18.85 5.68 0.98
C LEU A 228 -20.11 6.22 0.29
N GLU A 229 -21.28 5.61 0.55
CA GLU A 229 -22.52 5.93 -0.16
C GLU A 229 -23.04 7.34 0.16
N LEU A 230 -22.65 7.87 1.33
CA LEU A 230 -23.05 9.19 1.81
C LEU A 230 -22.14 10.31 1.29
N ASP A 231 -20.95 9.96 0.78
CA ASP A 231 -19.96 10.91 0.26
C ASP A 231 -19.94 10.87 -1.29
N PHE A 232 -20.90 11.55 -1.91
CA PHE A 232 -21.14 11.56 -3.36
C PHE A 232 -19.89 11.90 -4.22
N ASP A 233 -18.94 12.67 -3.68
CA ASP A 233 -17.67 13.00 -4.36
C ASP A 233 -16.63 11.85 -4.30
N LYS A 234 -16.73 10.96 -3.29
CA LYS A 234 -16.00 9.68 -3.24
C LYS A 234 -16.62 8.66 -4.22
N LEU A 235 -17.87 8.89 -4.61
CA LEU A 235 -18.68 8.11 -5.56
C LEU A 235 -18.69 8.70 -6.98
N HIS A 236 -17.54 9.00 -7.61
CA HIS A 236 -17.56 9.40 -9.04
C HIS A 236 -17.81 8.22 -10.02
N GLU A 237 -18.83 7.40 -9.71
CA GLU A 237 -19.51 6.33 -10.43
C GLU A 237 -18.63 5.13 -10.91
N TYR A 238 -18.86 3.96 -10.30
CA TYR A 238 -18.34 2.64 -10.68
C TYR A 238 -16.81 2.46 -10.80
N ALA A 239 -15.99 2.98 -9.87
CA ALA A 239 -14.65 2.42 -9.71
C ALA A 239 -14.81 0.91 -9.48
N PRO A 240 -14.29 0.02 -10.35
CA PRO A 240 -14.58 -1.39 -10.21
C PRO A 240 -13.86 -1.88 -8.95
N TRP A 241 -14.58 -2.01 -7.85
CA TRP A 241 -14.00 -2.45 -6.59
C TRP A 241 -13.61 -3.92 -6.68
N VAL A 242 -12.56 -4.27 -5.96
CA VAL A 242 -12.20 -5.67 -5.74
C VAL A 242 -12.35 -5.96 -4.26
N ILE A 243 -13.11 -7.02 -3.97
CA ILE A 243 -13.21 -7.58 -2.63
C ILE A 243 -12.03 -8.53 -2.45
N LYS A 244 -11.14 -8.23 -1.51
CA LYS A 244 -10.07 -9.12 -1.09
C LYS A 244 -10.50 -9.87 0.17
N ARG A 245 -10.62 -11.18 0.04
CA ARG A 245 -10.69 -12.13 1.17
C ARG A 245 -9.34 -12.80 1.34
N TRP A 246 -9.01 -13.10 2.59
CA TRP A 246 -7.76 -13.75 2.96
C TRP A 246 -7.92 -15.26 2.98
N ASN A 247 -6.82 -15.97 2.75
CA ASN A 247 -6.74 -17.41 2.74
C ASN A 247 -5.36 -17.84 3.20
N ASP A 248 -5.13 -19.15 3.25
CA ASP A 248 -3.88 -19.73 3.74
C ASP A 248 -2.61 -19.29 3.02
N THR A 249 -2.74 -18.87 1.75
CA THR A 249 -1.60 -18.54 0.90
C THR A 249 -1.21 -17.07 1.00
N ASN A 250 -2.18 -16.19 1.28
CA ASN A 250 -1.99 -14.75 1.25
C ASN A 250 -2.02 -14.10 2.65
N LEU A 251 -2.32 -14.88 3.69
CA LEU A 251 -2.22 -14.48 5.09
C LEU A 251 -1.02 -15.18 5.73
N LYS A 252 -0.05 -14.39 6.20
CA LYS A 252 1.23 -14.88 6.70
C LYS A 252 1.57 -14.28 8.07
N PRO A 253 2.32 -14.97 8.92
CA PRO A 253 2.85 -14.34 10.13
C PRO A 253 3.83 -13.23 9.77
N LEU A 254 3.82 -12.13 10.54
CA LEU A 254 4.88 -11.14 10.47
C LEU A 254 6.12 -11.64 11.22
N THR A 255 7.12 -12.11 10.48
CA THR A 255 8.39 -12.59 11.05
C THR A 255 9.44 -11.49 11.08
N HIS A 256 10.54 -11.72 11.81
CA HIS A 256 11.67 -10.79 11.79
C HIS A 256 12.29 -10.65 10.40
N GLU A 257 12.41 -11.75 9.65
CA GLU A 257 12.89 -11.75 8.25
C GLU A 257 12.02 -10.84 7.36
N TYR A 258 10.70 -10.88 7.51
CA TYR A 258 9.81 -9.98 6.78
C TYR A 258 10.00 -8.52 7.20
N LYS A 259 10.18 -8.24 8.49
CA LYS A 259 10.48 -6.88 8.98
C LYS A 259 11.82 -6.37 8.42
N GLU A 260 12.86 -7.19 8.36
CA GLU A 260 14.15 -6.83 7.78
C GLU A 260 14.04 -6.57 6.28
N LYS A 261 13.35 -7.45 5.54
CA LYS A 261 13.20 -7.36 4.08
C LYS A 261 12.64 -6.03 3.61
N ILE A 262 11.78 -5.40 4.40
CA ILE A 262 11.12 -4.14 4.04
C ILE A 262 11.68 -2.93 4.78
N ASN A 263 12.72 -3.09 5.61
CA ASN A 263 13.21 -2.05 6.52
C ASN A 263 12.10 -1.53 7.46
N TRP A 264 11.43 -2.41 8.21
CA TRP A 264 10.26 -2.11 9.05
C TRP A 264 10.39 -0.82 9.87
N ASN A 265 11.57 -0.54 10.42
CA ASN A 265 11.81 0.65 11.27
C ASN A 265 11.70 2.00 10.53
N LEU A 266 11.78 1.99 9.20
CA LEU A 266 11.55 3.18 8.38
C LEU A 266 10.05 3.44 8.19
N TRP A 267 9.22 2.41 8.39
CA TRP A 267 7.77 2.53 8.37
C TRP A 267 7.30 2.99 9.76
N TYR A 268 6.52 4.06 9.84
CA TYR A 268 6.00 4.60 11.11
C TYR A 268 4.80 3.81 11.65
N ILE A 269 4.92 2.48 11.65
CA ILE A 269 3.89 1.51 12.05
C ILE A 269 4.25 0.90 13.41
N GLU A 270 3.38 1.09 14.40
CA GLU A 270 3.57 0.52 15.73
C GLU A 270 3.04 -0.91 15.83
N SER A 271 3.95 -1.84 16.16
CA SER A 271 3.70 -3.28 16.31
C SER A 271 3.08 -3.64 17.67
N ARG A 272 2.18 -2.79 18.19
CA ARG A 272 1.48 -3.01 19.46
C ARG A 272 0.01 -2.60 19.35
N PRO A 273 -0.92 -3.36 19.94
CA PRO A 273 -2.32 -2.98 19.99
C PRO A 273 -2.51 -1.70 20.80
N LYS A 274 -3.38 -0.82 20.29
CA LYS A 274 -3.56 0.53 20.83
C LYS A 274 -4.70 0.59 21.85
N LEU A 275 -5.75 -0.19 21.66
CA LEU A 275 -6.91 -0.21 22.56
C LEU A 275 -6.70 -1.14 23.75
N LYS A 276 -7.46 -0.86 24.80
CA LYS A 276 -7.55 -1.68 26.00
C LYS A 276 -9.03 -2.04 26.24
N PRO A 277 -9.50 -3.17 25.68
CA PRO A 277 -10.90 -3.58 25.80
C PRO A 277 -11.40 -3.73 27.24
N TRP A 278 -10.51 -4.04 28.17
CA TRP A 278 -10.83 -4.19 29.59
C TRP A 278 -11.11 -2.86 30.32
N GLU A 279 -10.74 -1.71 29.75
CA GLU A 279 -11.02 -0.40 30.37
C GLU A 279 -12.46 0.07 30.11
N GLY A 280 -13.21 -0.60 29.24
CA GLY A 280 -14.56 -0.18 28.85
C GLY A 280 -14.56 1.05 27.93
N ASN A 281 -15.74 1.50 27.53
CA ASN A 281 -15.97 2.67 26.66
C ASN A 281 -15.00 2.75 25.47
N LEU A 282 -14.98 1.71 24.64
CA LEU A 282 -14.04 1.61 23.50
C LEU A 282 -14.17 2.75 22.49
N GLU A 283 -15.37 3.33 22.35
CA GLU A 283 -15.62 4.46 21.45
C GLU A 283 -14.92 5.75 21.90
N ASP A 284 -14.65 5.89 23.20
CA ASP A 284 -13.98 7.06 23.79
C ASP A 284 -12.44 6.92 23.75
N GLN A 285 -11.93 5.71 23.47
CA GLN A 285 -10.49 5.46 23.39
C GLN A 285 -9.95 5.95 22.03
N ALA A 286 -9.27 7.09 22.06
CA ALA A 286 -8.57 7.64 20.91
C ALA A 286 -7.08 7.29 20.94
N TYR A 287 -6.52 7.08 19.75
CA TYR A 287 -5.08 7.00 19.54
C TYR A 287 -4.70 7.93 18.40
N GLU A 288 -3.69 8.75 18.65
CA GLU A 288 -3.09 9.63 17.66
C GLU A 288 -1.67 9.16 17.36
N ASN A 289 -1.36 8.87 16.09
CA ASN A 289 -0.01 8.55 15.66
C ASN A 289 0.74 9.84 15.24
N PRO A 290 1.66 10.37 16.06
CA PRO A 290 2.35 11.61 15.74
C PRO A 290 3.33 11.48 14.57
N MET A 291 3.78 10.26 14.24
CA MET A 291 4.74 10.02 13.16
C MET A 291 4.08 9.70 11.82
N MET A 292 2.74 9.68 11.75
CA MET A 292 2.02 9.29 10.55
C MET A 292 2.27 10.23 9.35
N PHE A 293 2.67 11.47 9.60
CA PHE A 293 2.93 12.49 8.57
C PHE A 293 4.37 12.54 8.08
N LYS A 294 5.29 11.79 8.69
CA LYS A 294 6.71 12.07 8.55
C LYS A 294 7.23 11.90 7.12
N ASP A 295 6.70 10.96 6.34
CA ASP A 295 7.09 10.81 4.93
C ASP A 295 6.62 12.00 4.08
N LEU A 296 5.39 12.47 4.30
CA LEU A 296 4.85 13.63 3.62
C LEU A 296 5.57 14.92 4.03
N GLU A 297 5.92 15.06 5.30
CA GLU A 297 6.74 16.15 5.81
C GLU A 297 8.12 16.17 5.15
N ILE A 298 8.78 15.01 5.02
CA ILE A 298 10.08 14.89 4.34
C ILE A 298 9.95 15.33 2.88
N VAL A 299 8.90 14.91 2.18
CA VAL A 299 8.64 15.31 0.79
C VAL A 299 8.37 16.81 0.68
N ASN A 300 7.52 17.37 1.56
CA ASN A 300 7.22 18.80 1.58
C ASN A 300 8.46 19.64 1.91
N GLU A 301 9.32 19.19 2.83
CA GLU A 301 10.59 19.85 3.12
C GLU A 301 11.57 19.78 1.95
N ALA A 302 11.62 18.65 1.23
CA ALA A 302 12.41 18.54 0.00
C ALA A 302 11.92 19.54 -1.07
N ILE A 303 10.60 19.66 -1.25
CA ILE A 303 9.99 20.63 -2.18
C ILE A 303 10.40 22.05 -1.78
N LYS A 304 10.22 22.44 -0.51
CA LYS A 304 10.61 23.76 -0.02
C LYS A 304 12.09 24.07 -0.22
N LYS A 305 12.98 23.08 -0.05
CA LYS A 305 14.43 23.28 -0.19
C LYS A 305 14.88 23.40 -1.64
N ILE A 306 14.29 22.62 -2.55
CA ILE A 306 14.76 22.51 -3.95
C ILE A 306 14.05 23.51 -4.86
N ILE A 307 12.75 23.73 -4.64
CA ILE A 307 11.90 24.58 -5.49
C ILE A 307 11.70 25.95 -4.82
N GLY A 308 11.49 25.97 -3.50
CA GLY A 308 11.23 27.19 -2.73
C GLY A 308 9.88 27.14 -2.02
N LYS A 309 9.70 28.01 -1.00
CA LYS A 309 8.50 28.00 -0.13
C LYS A 309 7.24 28.57 -0.78
N GLU A 310 7.36 29.34 -1.86
CA GLU A 310 6.25 30.12 -2.45
C GLU A 310 5.67 29.51 -3.73
N GLN A 311 6.21 28.39 -4.22
CA GLN A 311 5.73 27.75 -5.45
C GLN A 311 4.81 26.57 -5.12
N GLU A 312 3.58 26.64 -5.64
CA GLU A 312 2.67 25.50 -5.69
C GLU A 312 3.15 24.51 -6.76
N VAL A 313 3.21 23.25 -6.36
CA VAL A 313 3.73 22.14 -7.18
C VAL A 313 2.58 21.16 -7.38
N GLU A 314 1.96 21.20 -8.55
CA GLU A 314 0.79 20.36 -8.87
C GLU A 314 1.07 19.39 -10.01
N ARG A 315 1.75 19.85 -11.07
CA ARG A 315 1.93 19.09 -12.30
C ARG A 315 3.38 18.66 -12.48
N ILE A 316 3.59 17.55 -13.19
CA ILE A 316 4.94 17.00 -13.47
C ILE A 316 5.86 18.05 -14.13
N ARG A 317 5.29 18.92 -14.98
CA ARG A 317 6.07 19.98 -15.66
C ARG A 317 6.72 20.95 -14.67
N ASP A 318 6.13 21.14 -13.50
CA ASP A 318 6.57 22.11 -12.49
C ASP A 318 7.84 21.62 -11.75
N ILE A 319 8.09 20.30 -11.78
CA ILE A 319 9.24 19.66 -11.10
C ILE A 319 10.26 19.05 -12.07
N LYS A 320 9.98 19.07 -13.38
CA LYS A 320 10.70 18.27 -14.38
C LYS A 320 12.21 18.56 -14.38
N GLU A 321 12.59 19.82 -14.28
CA GLU A 321 14.00 20.25 -14.28
C GLU A 321 14.72 19.90 -12.97
N ASN A 322 13.96 19.72 -11.88
CA ASN A 322 14.49 19.51 -10.54
C ASN A 322 14.52 18.02 -10.13
N LEU A 323 14.00 17.09 -10.94
CA LEU A 323 13.91 15.65 -10.60
C LEU A 323 15.26 15.04 -10.19
N PHE A 324 16.35 15.43 -10.86
CA PHE A 324 17.70 14.96 -10.50
C PHE A 324 18.15 15.47 -9.13
N MET A 325 17.77 16.70 -8.76
CA MET A 325 18.07 17.27 -7.45
C MET A 325 17.27 16.57 -6.35
N PHE A 326 15.97 16.30 -6.57
CA PHE A 326 15.18 15.50 -5.64
C PHE A 326 15.79 14.11 -5.42
N LYS A 327 16.17 13.43 -6.50
CA LYS A 327 16.81 12.11 -6.42
C LYS A 327 18.11 12.16 -5.62
N SER A 328 18.97 13.16 -5.86
CA SER A 328 20.21 13.30 -5.08
C SER A 328 19.92 13.58 -3.61
N TYR A 329 19.01 14.51 -3.32
CA TYR A 329 18.64 14.86 -1.95
C TYR A 329 18.14 13.65 -1.15
N PHE A 330 17.25 12.83 -1.73
CA PHE A 330 16.76 11.64 -1.04
C PHE A 330 17.80 10.53 -0.95
N ARG A 331 18.69 10.39 -1.94
CA ARG A 331 19.81 9.45 -1.85
C ARG A 331 20.72 9.79 -0.68
N ASP A 332 21.02 11.08 -0.50
CA ASP A 332 21.87 11.56 0.60
C ASP A 332 21.16 11.42 1.97
N LEU A 333 19.83 11.43 1.98
CA LEU A 333 19.02 11.15 3.18
C LEU A 333 18.96 9.66 3.54
N GLY A 334 19.02 8.79 2.52
CA GLY A 334 18.91 7.33 2.66
C GLY A 334 20.25 6.58 2.76
N SER A 335 21.37 7.31 2.61
CA SER A 335 22.74 6.85 2.85
C SER A 335 23.17 7.14 4.28
#